data_AF-A0A537XM91-F1
#
_entry.id   AF-A0A537XM91-F1
#
_cell.length_a   1.000
_cell.length_b   1.000
_cell.length_c   1.000
_cell.angle_alpha   90.00
_cell.angle_beta   90.00
_cell.angle_gamma   90.00
#
_symmetry.space_group_name_H-M   'P 1'
#
loop_
_entity.id
_entity.type
_entity.pdbx_description
1 polymer ?
#
loop_
_entity_poly.entity_id
_entity_poly.type
_entity_poly.pdbx_seq_one_letter_code
_entity_poly.pdbx_strand_id
1 'polypeptide(L)' 'MTFLPFTSDLLPAEIFRIMINPSAENGLRAPCQIMADKCSTLPLAKIGYVFGRLGAADLGRVDRALATFLGFV' A
#
# COMPACT_ATOMS: atom_id res chain seq x y z
N MET A 1 -6.63 13.87 2.48
CA MET A 1 -6.06 12.93 1.50
C MET A 1 -6.25 11.53 2.03
N THR A 2 -6.71 10.61 1.18
CA THR A 2 -6.95 9.21 1.54
C THR A 2 -5.77 8.37 1.10
N PHE A 3 -5.39 7.39 1.91
CA PHE A 3 -4.22 6.53 1.68
C PHE A 3 -4.46 5.13 2.23
N LEU A 4 -3.66 4.18 1.75
CA LEU A 4 -3.56 2.83 2.30
C LEU A 4 -2.29 2.73 3.17
N PRO A 5 -2.39 2.32 4.44
CA PRO A 5 -1.25 2.17 5.33
C PRO A 5 -0.24 1.12 4.82
N PHE A 6 1.03 1.38 5.10
CA PHE A 6 2.11 0.41 5.01
C PHE A 6 2.49 -0.08 6.40
N THR A 7 2.82 -1.37 6.52
CA THR A 7 3.38 -1.95 7.74
C THR A 7 4.54 -2.89 7.41
N SER A 8 5.59 -2.86 8.24
CA SER A 8 6.67 -3.85 8.22
C SER A 8 6.39 -5.03 9.17
N ASP A 9 5.29 -4.97 9.92
CA ASP A 9 4.76 -6.12 10.66
C ASP A 9 4.00 -7.02 9.67
N LEU A 10 4.72 -8.01 9.15
CA LEU A 10 4.27 -8.89 8.08
C LEU A 10 3.43 -10.03 8.65
N LEU A 11 2.16 -10.11 8.24
CA LEU A 11 1.31 -11.24 8.61
C LEU A 11 1.16 -12.22 7.43
N PRO A 12 1.27 -13.54 7.69
CA PRO A 12 1.06 -14.54 6.66
C PRO A 12 -0.42 -14.61 6.26
N ALA A 13 -0.67 -14.82 4.96
CA ALA A 13 -1.98 -15.19 4.40
C ALA A 13 -3.15 -14.21 4.61
N GLU A 14 -2.91 -12.89 4.53
CA GLU A 14 -4.00 -11.92 4.47
C GLU A 14 -4.37 -11.54 3.01
N ILE A 15 -5.61 -11.81 2.63
CA ILE A 15 -6.16 -11.65 1.27
C ILE A 15 -6.02 -10.21 0.76
N PHE A 16 -6.15 -9.23 1.66
CA PHE A 16 -6.11 -7.81 1.33
C PHE A 16 -4.75 -7.16 1.65
N ARG A 17 -3.72 -7.95 1.96
CA ARG A 17 -2.37 -7.45 2.20
C ARG A 17 -1.43 -7.75 1.05
N ILE A 18 -0.91 -6.69 0.47
CA ILE A 18 -0.05 -6.77 -0.71
C ILE A 18 1.40 -6.64 -0.25
N MET A 19 2.15 -7.74 -0.34
CA MET A 19 3.60 -7.73 -0.12
C MET A 19 4.31 -6.88 -1.17
N ILE A 20 5.08 -5.90 -0.72
CA ILE A 20 5.95 -5.03 -1.51
C ILE A 20 7.40 -5.20 -1.01
N ASN A 21 8.30 -5.48 -1.94
CA ASN A 21 9.73 -5.57 -1.65
C ASN A 21 10.42 -4.22 -1.88
N PRO A 22 11.50 -3.91 -1.14
CA PRO A 22 12.33 -2.74 -1.39
C PRO A 22 12.84 -2.68 -2.82
N SER A 23 12.77 -1.50 -3.43
CA SER A 23 13.38 -1.20 -4.71
C SER A 23 13.93 0.22 -4.72
N ALA A 24 14.84 0.49 -5.67
CA ALA A 24 15.36 1.85 -5.86
C ALA A 24 14.26 2.85 -6.25
N GLU A 25 13.17 2.39 -6.90
CA GLU A 25 12.05 3.26 -7.29
C GLU A 25 11.13 3.58 -6.12
N ASN A 26 10.83 2.59 -5.27
CA ASN A 26 9.85 2.76 -4.19
C ASN A 26 10.44 3.32 -2.90
N GLY A 27 11.76 3.28 -2.73
CA GLY A 27 12.46 3.87 -1.58
C GLY A 27 12.15 3.21 -0.23
N LEU A 28 11.53 2.03 -0.22
CA LEU A 28 11.30 1.26 1.01
C LEU A 28 12.63 0.74 1.56
N ARG A 29 12.75 0.71 2.89
CA ARG A 29 13.97 0.25 3.58
C ARG A 29 13.92 -1.21 4.01
N ALA A 30 12.71 -1.77 4.08
CA ALA A 30 12.44 -3.15 4.45
C ALA A 30 11.19 -3.64 3.68
N PRO A 31 11.01 -4.96 3.53
CA PRO A 31 9.75 -5.51 3.03
C PRO A 31 8.57 -5.02 3.86
N CYS A 32 7.50 -4.62 3.16
CA CYS A 32 6.30 -4.08 3.78
C CYS A 32 5.05 -4.67 3.14
N GLN A 33 3.94 -4.61 3.87
CA GLN A 33 2.60 -4.89 3.36
C GLN A 33 1.80 -3.60 3.24
N ILE A 34 1.12 -3.43 2.11
CA ILE A 34 0.03 -2.46 1.95
C ILE A 34 -1.25 -3.12 2.46
N MET A 35 -2.02 -2.38 3.26
CA MET A 35 -3.28 -2.84 3.85
C MET A 35 -4.47 -2.28 3.06
N ALA A 36 -4.97 -3.03 2.06
CA ALA A 36 -6.07 -2.54 1.20
C ALA A 36 -7.42 -2.44 1.93
N ASP A 37 -7.58 -3.17 3.04
CA ASP A 37 -8.73 -3.14 3.93
C ASP A 37 -8.78 -1.89 4.83
N LYS A 38 -7.69 -1.09 4.89
CA LYS A 38 -7.56 0.03 5.84
C LYS A 38 -7.46 1.39 5.16
N CYS A 39 -8.44 1.74 4.34
CA CYS A 39 -8.56 3.10 3.80
C CYS A 39 -8.59 4.14 4.93
N SER A 40 -7.57 4.99 4.99
CA SER A 40 -7.36 5.98 6.05
C SER A 40 -7.30 7.38 5.46
N THR A 41 -7.74 8.39 6.20
CA THR A 41 -7.75 9.79 5.73
C THR A 41 -7.07 10.69 6.73
N LEU A 42 -6.17 11.56 6.24
CA LEU A 42 -5.51 12.58 7.05
C LEU A 42 -5.50 13.96 6.36
N PRO A 43 -5.36 15.08 7.11
CA PRO A 43 -5.17 16.42 6.55
C PRO A 43 -3.90 16.49 5.70
N LEU A 44 -3.93 17.28 4.61
CA LEU A 44 -2.78 17.44 3.71
C LEU A 44 -1.53 17.96 4.41
N ALA A 45 -1.70 18.82 5.41
CA ALA A 45 -0.60 19.37 6.22
C ALA A 45 0.19 18.31 7.01
N LYS A 46 -0.34 17.10 7.19
CA LYS A 46 0.36 15.98 7.86
C LYS A 46 1.15 15.09 6.89
N ILE A 47 1.12 15.39 5.60
CA ILE A 47 1.78 14.58 4.57
C ILE A 47 3.20 15.10 4.36
N GLY A 48 4.17 14.19 4.53
CA GLY A 48 5.59 14.50 4.34
C GLY A 48 6.01 14.51 2.87
N TYR A 49 7.33 14.52 2.65
CA TYR A 49 7.89 14.43 1.30
C TYR A 49 7.65 13.05 0.66
N VAL A 50 7.57 13.03 -0.67
CA VAL A 50 7.52 11.78 -1.45
C VAL A 50 8.90 11.13 -1.42
N PHE A 51 8.98 9.88 -0.95
CA PHE A 51 10.24 9.14 -0.84
C PHE A 51 10.47 8.11 -1.96
N GLY A 52 9.48 7.91 -2.82
CA GLY A 52 9.55 6.94 -3.91
C GLY A 52 8.19 6.74 -4.57
N ARG A 53 8.14 5.79 -5.49
CA ARG A 53 6.93 5.45 -6.24
C ARG A 53 6.80 3.95 -6.42
N LEU A 54 5.57 3.47 -6.36
CA LEU A 54 5.27 2.08 -6.59
C LEU A 54 5.30 1.78 -8.10
N GLY A 55 5.90 0.66 -8.48
CA GLY A 55 5.92 0.19 -9.87
C GLY A 55 4.52 -0.21 -10.35
N ALA A 56 4.31 -0.19 -11.67
CA ALA A 56 2.99 -0.44 -12.27
C ALA A 56 2.39 -1.81 -11.93
N ALA A 57 3.23 -2.86 -11.84
CA ALA A 57 2.79 -4.20 -11.49
C ALA A 57 2.23 -4.28 -10.05
N ASP A 58 2.90 -3.62 -9.11
CA ASP A 58 2.48 -3.57 -7.72
C ASP A 58 1.25 -2.68 -7.55
N LEU A 59 1.17 -1.55 -8.25
CA LEU A 59 -0.02 -0.70 -8.24
C LEU A 59 -1.25 -1.46 -8.76
N GLY A 60 -1.11 -2.24 -9.84
CA GLY A 60 -2.21 -3.09 -10.33
C GLY A 60 -2.63 -4.20 -9.36
N ARG A 61 -1.73 -4.68 -8.49
CA ARG A 61 -2.10 -5.60 -7.39
C ARG A 61 -2.89 -4.88 -6.31
N VAL A 62 -2.51 -3.65 -5.98
CA VAL A 62 -3.22 -2.78 -5.03
C VAL A 62 -4.62 -2.46 -5.53
N ASP A 63 -4.77 -2.04 -6.78
CA ASP A 63 -6.07 -1.70 -7.38
C ASP A 63 -7.05 -2.87 -7.33
N ARG A 64 -6.59 -4.08 -7.68
CA ARG A 64 -7.43 -5.30 -7.60
C ARG A 64 -7.83 -5.60 -6.16
N ALA A 65 -6.89 -5.58 -5.22
CA ALA A 65 -7.18 -5.87 -3.82
C ALA A 65 -8.18 -4.85 -3.22
N LEU A 66 -8.02 -3.57 -3.56
CA LEU A 66 -8.94 -2.53 -3.13
C LEU A 66 -10.33 -2.70 -3.77
N ALA A 67 -10.40 -3.00 -5.06
CA ALA A 67 -11.67 -3.25 -5.75
C ALA A 67 -12.41 -4.46 -5.15
N THR A 68 -11.70 -5.55 -4.84
CA THR A 68 -12.28 -6.72 -4.15
C THR A 68 -12.78 -6.36 -2.75
N PHE A 69 -12.01 -5.59 -1.98
CA PHE A 69 -12.43 -5.15 -0.64
C PHE A 69 -13.68 -4.25 -0.68
N LEU A 70 -13.76 -3.36 -1.67
CA LEU A 70 -14.89 -2.43 -1.84
C LEU A 70 -16.11 -3.06 -2.53
N GLY A 71 -16.01 -4.28 -3.05
CA GLY A 71 -17.10 -4.97 -3.74
C GLY A 71 -17.39 -4.44 -5.15
N PHE A 72 -16.39 -3.89 -5.83
CA PHE A 72 -16.51 -3.47 -7.25
C PHE A 72 -16.32 -4.64 -8.24
N VAL A 73 -16.13 -5.86 -7.71
CA VAL A 73 -15.85 -7.09 -8.47
C VAL A 73 -16.98 -8.09 -8.28
#